data_AF-A0A945DT87-F1
#
_entry.id   AF-A0A945DT87-F1
#
_cell.length_a   1.000
_cell.length_b   1.000
_cell.length_c   1.000
_cell.angle_alpha   90.00
_cell.angle_beta   90.00
_cell.angle_gamma   90.00
#
_symmetry.space_group_name_H-M   'P 1'
#
loop_
_entity.id
_entity.type
_entity.pdbx_description
1 polymer ?
#
loop_
_entity_poly.entity_id
_entity_poly.type
_entity_poly.pdbx_seq_one_letter_code
_entity_poly.pdbx_strand_id
1 'polypeptide(L)'
;MESVFVGIEIGGTKIQVVTGDGKASIVGRQRFTADPAEGAEGIRGQIAGALANIAGRQKIAAIGVGFGGPFNRETGRACCSHQVAGWDDFPLRDWLSEQVAGAPVAIENDGN
;
A
#
# COMPACT_ATOMS: atom_id res chain seq x y z
N MET A 1 -0.12 -15.87 -17.07
CA MET A 1 0.59 -14.94 -16.16
C MET A 1 0.48 -15.49 -14.76
N GLU A 2 1.61 -15.76 -14.12
CA GLU A 2 1.59 -16.05 -12.68
C GLU A 2 1.07 -14.82 -11.94
N SER A 3 0.20 -15.06 -10.96
CA SER A 3 -0.35 -14.00 -10.13
C SER A 3 0.50 -13.86 -8.87
N VAL A 4 0.66 -12.64 -8.38
CA VAL A 4 1.40 -12.32 -7.16
C VAL A 4 0.50 -11.66 -6.14
N PHE A 5 0.83 -11.84 -4.87
CA PHE A 5 0.28 -11.04 -3.78
C PHE A 5 1.19 -9.85 -3.53
N VAL A 6 0.62 -8.68 -3.21
CA VAL A 6 1.42 -7.49 -2.89
C VAL A 6 1.28 -7.18 -1.41
N GLY A 7 2.40 -6.96 -0.73
CA GLY A 7 2.45 -6.39 0.61
C GLY A 7 2.95 -4.96 0.55
N ILE A 8 2.28 -4.04 1.23
CA ILE A 8 2.67 -2.63 1.32
C ILE A 8 2.85 -2.26 2.78
N GLU A 9 4.00 -1.70 3.14
CA GLU A 9 4.24 -1.03 4.42
C GLU A 9 4.20 0.48 4.19
N ILE A 10 3.38 1.20 4.94
CA ILE A 10 3.25 2.66 4.91
C ILE A 10 3.58 3.21 6.30
N GLY A 11 4.80 3.69 6.47
CA GLY A 11 5.25 4.42 7.65
C GLY A 11 5.51 5.90 7.37
N GLY A 12 5.86 6.67 8.41
CA GLY A 12 6.12 8.11 8.27
C GLY A 12 7.37 8.47 7.46
N THR A 13 8.36 7.58 7.38
CA THR A 13 9.62 7.80 6.65
C THR A 13 9.93 6.72 5.62
N LYS A 14 9.38 5.52 5.80
CA LYS A 14 9.69 4.35 4.98
C LYS A 14 8.42 3.81 4.35
N ILE A 15 8.50 3.56 3.05
CA ILE A 15 7.50 2.81 2.31
C ILE A 15 8.17 1.59 1.72
N GLN A 16 7.52 0.43 1.83
CA GLN A 16 8.03 -0.80 1.27
C GLN A 16 6.93 -1.52 0.51
N VAL A 17 7.23 -1.98 -0.71
CA VAL A 17 6.33 -2.78 -1.53
C VAL A 17 7.02 -4.10 -1.81
N VAL A 18 6.38 -5.21 -1.48
CA VAL A 18 6.87 -6.56 -1.74
C VAL A 18 5.87 -7.33 -2.59
N THR A 19 6.37 -8.21 -3.45
CA THR A 19 5.56 -9.21 -4.14
C THR A 19 5.85 -10.59 -3.56
N GLY A 20 4.81 -11.36 -3.29
CA GLY A 20 4.89 -12.72 -2.78
C GLY A 20 4.19 -13.73 -3.67
N ASP A 21 4.64 -14.98 -3.63
CA ASP A 21 3.97 -16.11 -4.26
C ASP A 21 2.87 -16.71 -3.37
N GLY A 22 2.17 -17.74 -3.85
CA GLY A 22 1.13 -18.44 -3.08
C GLY A 22 1.62 -19.21 -1.85
N LYS A 23 2.94 -19.26 -1.60
CA LYS A 23 3.55 -19.82 -0.40
C LYS A 23 4.04 -18.74 0.57
N ALA A 24 3.66 -17.48 0.31
CA ALA A 24 4.13 -16.30 1.02
C ALA A 24 5.66 -16.07 0.96
N SER A 25 6.33 -16.60 -0.07
CA SER A 25 7.75 -16.32 -0.32
C SER A 25 7.87 -14.97 -1.00
N ILE A 26 8.72 -14.07 -0.48
CA ILE A 26 8.99 -12.77 -1.14
C ILE A 26 9.80 -13.02 -2.42
N VAL A 27 9.23 -12.65 -3.56
CA VAL A 27 9.85 -12.78 -4.89
C VAL A 27 10.28 -11.43 -5.48
N GLY A 28 9.95 -10.32 -4.82
CA GLY A 28 10.33 -8.97 -5.22
C GLY A 28 10.17 -7.97 -4.08
N ARG A 29 11.00 -6.92 -4.07
CA ARG A 29 10.99 -5.88 -3.04
C ARG A 29 11.43 -4.54 -3.62
N GLN A 30 10.68 -3.50 -3.31
CA GLN A 30 11.00 -2.10 -3.58
C GLN A 30 10.89 -1.32 -2.28
N ARG A 31 11.81 -0.39 -2.04
CA ARG A 31 11.82 0.47 -0.85
C ARG A 31 11.95 1.92 -1.29
N PHE A 32 11.15 2.77 -0.67
CA PHE A 32 11.12 4.20 -0.91
C PHE A 32 11.24 4.95 0.41
N THR A 33 11.69 6.20 0.32
CA THR A 33 11.73 7.12 1.44
C THR A 33 10.61 8.14 1.23
N ALA A 34 9.74 8.31 2.23
CA ALA A 34 8.70 9.31 2.18
C ALA A 34 9.34 10.71 2.33
N ASP A 35 8.97 11.64 1.46
CA ASP A 35 9.31 13.05 1.62
C ASP A 35 8.22 13.71 2.50
N PRO A 36 8.57 14.22 3.71
CA PRO A 36 7.61 14.91 4.56
C PRO A 36 6.96 16.13 3.88
N ALA A 37 7.65 16.78 2.93
CA ALA A 37 7.13 17.94 2.22
C ALA A 37 6.01 17.57 1.22
N GLU A 38 6.03 16.36 0.66
CA GLU A 38 5.01 15.87 -0.27
C GLU A 38 3.84 15.17 0.45
N GLY A 39 4.00 14.89 1.74
CA GLY A 39 2.95 14.30 2.59
C GLY A 39 2.39 12.99 2.02
N ALA A 40 1.12 12.71 2.32
CA ALA A 40 0.45 11.50 1.85
C ALA A 40 0.37 11.40 0.32
N GLU A 41 0.37 12.53 -0.39
CA GLU A 41 0.30 12.54 -1.85
C GLU A 41 1.56 11.98 -2.49
N GLY A 42 2.75 12.39 -2.03
CA GLY A 42 4.02 11.82 -2.50
C GLY A 42 4.10 10.31 -2.23
N ILE A 43 3.66 9.88 -1.03
CA ILE A 43 3.57 8.45 -0.67
C ILE A 43 2.67 7.69 -1.65
N ARG A 44 1.47 8.22 -1.95
CA ARG A 44 0.54 7.62 -2.92
C ARG A 44 1.18 7.53 -4.31
N GLY A 45 1.90 8.57 -4.74
CA GLY A 45 2.62 8.56 -6.02
C GLY A 45 3.66 7.44 -6.11
N GLN A 46 4.46 7.26 -5.06
CA GLN A 46 5.46 6.18 -4.99
C GLN A 46 4.80 4.79 -5.03
N ILE A 47 3.72 4.60 -4.29
CA ILE A 47 2.96 3.34 -4.27
C ILE A 47 2.33 3.06 -5.64
N ALA A 48 1.66 4.04 -6.25
CA ALA A 48 1.03 3.89 -7.56
C ALA A 48 2.05 3.52 -8.64
N GLY A 49 3.22 4.16 -8.63
CA GLY A 49 4.31 3.83 -9.55
C GLY A 49 4.83 2.39 -9.38
N ALA A 50 4.95 1.91 -8.14
CA ALA A 50 5.34 0.53 -7.85
C ALA A 50 4.28 -0.48 -8.32
N LEU A 51 3.00 -0.23 -8.02
CA LEU A 51 1.89 -1.09 -8.43
C LEU A 51 1.76 -1.16 -9.95
N ALA A 52 1.90 -0.03 -10.65
CA ALA A 52 1.89 0.00 -12.12
C ALA A 52 3.03 -0.83 -12.72
N ASN A 53 4.24 -0.77 -12.12
CA ASN A 53 5.37 -1.57 -12.58
C ASN A 53 5.13 -3.08 -12.41
N ILE A 54 4.56 -3.48 -11.27
CA ILE A 54 4.22 -4.89 -10.98
C ILE A 54 3.11 -5.37 -11.91
N ALA A 55 2.03 -4.59 -12.05
CA ALA A 55 0.88 -4.92 -12.90
C ALA A 55 1.26 -5.03 -14.39
N GLY A 56 2.27 -4.28 -14.84
CA GLY A 56 2.81 -4.39 -16.21
C GLY A 56 3.54 -5.71 -16.49
N ARG A 57 3.86 -6.51 -15.47
CA ARG A 57 4.62 -7.77 -15.58
C ARG A 57 3.84 -8.99 -15.12
N GLN A 58 3.00 -8.82 -14.10
CA GLN A 58 2.30 -9.91 -13.40
C GLN A 58 0.89 -9.46 -13.00
N LYS A 59 -0.04 -10.41 -12.85
CA LYS A 59 -1.36 -10.10 -12.31
C LYS A 59 -1.27 -9.96 -10.79
N ILE A 60 -1.80 -8.88 -10.23
CA ILE A 60 -1.90 -8.71 -8.78
C ILE A 60 -3.19 -9.41 -8.32
N ALA A 61 -3.04 -10.42 -7.46
CA ALA A 61 -4.16 -11.20 -6.93
C ALA A 61 -4.88 -10.50 -5.78
N ALA A 62 -4.13 -9.89 -4.88
CA ALA A 62 -4.63 -9.09 -3.76
C ALA A 62 -3.50 -8.22 -3.19
N ILE A 63 -3.88 -7.22 -2.39
CA ILE A 63 -2.97 -6.34 -1.65
C ILE A 63 -3.22 -6.48 -0.15
N GLY A 64 -2.16 -6.65 0.63
CA GLY A 64 -2.15 -6.44 2.08
C GLY A 64 -1.37 -5.17 2.42
N VAL A 65 -1.88 -4.36 3.35
CA VAL A 65 -1.26 -3.10 3.77
C VAL A 65 -1.04 -3.09 5.28
N GLY A 66 0.20 -2.87 5.70
CA GLY A 66 0.53 -2.44 7.06
C GLY A 66 0.58 -0.92 7.10
N PHE A 67 -0.36 -0.30 7.82
CA PHE A 67 -0.46 1.16 7.95
C PHE A 67 -0.08 1.60 9.37
N GLY A 68 0.95 2.43 9.49
CA GLY A 68 1.48 2.91 10.78
C GLY A 68 0.65 3.97 11.50
N GLY A 69 -0.58 4.22 11.04
CA GLY A 69 -1.50 5.21 11.60
C GLY A 69 -2.87 4.63 11.94
N PRO A 70 -3.74 5.40 12.61
CA PRO A 70 -5.12 5.00 12.83
C PRO A 70 -5.89 4.91 11.50
N PHE A 71 -6.64 3.83 11.34
CA PHE A 71 -7.55 3.63 10.22
C PHE A 71 -8.86 3.01 10.71
N ASN A 72 -9.94 3.24 9.96
CA ASN A 72 -11.21 2.58 10.20
C ASN A 72 -11.20 1.22 9.50
N ARG A 73 -11.26 0.15 10.29
CA ARG A 73 -11.23 -1.24 9.79
C ARG A 73 -12.43 -1.60 8.91
N GLU A 74 -13.60 -1.07 9.22
CA GLU A 74 -14.83 -1.35 8.47
C GLU A 74 -14.76 -0.72 7.08
N THR A 75 -14.47 0.58 7.03
CA THR A 75 -14.47 1.37 5.79
C THR A 75 -13.15 1.29 5.03
N GLY A 76 -12.04 0.91 5.68
CA GLY A 76 -10.71 0.93 5.08
C GLY A 76 -10.15 2.33 4.84
N ARG A 77 -10.71 3.35 5.51
CA ARG A 77 -10.28 4.74 5.40
C ARG A 77 -9.17 5.05 6.41
N ALA A 78 -8.12 5.73 5.99
CA ALA A 78 -7.15 6.30 6.90
C ALA A 78 -7.83 7.45 7.66
N CYS A 79 -7.73 7.45 9.00
CA CYS A 79 -8.45 8.44 9.81
C CYS A 79 -7.65 9.73 9.89
N CYS A 80 -6.37 9.62 10.23
CA CYS A 80 -5.40 10.69 10.32
C CYS A 80 -4.00 10.07 10.46
N SER A 81 -2.95 10.84 10.23
CA SER A 81 -1.59 10.46 10.62
C SER A 81 -0.93 11.62 11.35
N HIS A 82 -0.45 11.36 12.56
CA HIS A 82 0.30 12.36 13.33
C HIS A 82 1.65 12.68 12.69
N GLN A 83 2.15 11.80 11.82
CA GLN A 83 3.49 11.92 11.22
C GLN A 83 3.45 12.46 9.79
N VAL A 84 2.34 12.28 9.07
CA VAL A 84 2.23 12.61 7.64
C VAL A 84 0.88 13.28 7.37
N ALA A 85 0.91 14.53 6.90
CA ALA A 85 -0.31 15.25 6.53
C ALA A 85 -0.97 14.66 5.26
N GLY A 86 -2.30 14.76 5.15
CA GLY A 86 -3.05 14.38 3.95
C GLY A 86 -3.69 12.99 3.97
N TRP A 87 -3.66 12.30 5.11
CA TRP A 87 -4.36 11.03 5.34
C TRP A 87 -5.77 11.20 5.93
N ASP A 88 -6.17 12.43 6.25
CA ASP A 88 -7.45 12.72 6.91
C ASP A 88 -8.62 12.24 6.07
N ASP A 89 -9.36 11.27 6.62
CA ASP A 89 -10.50 10.62 5.97
C ASP A 89 -10.22 10.13 4.54
N PHE A 90 -9.03 9.57 4.29
CA PHE A 90 -8.66 9.12 2.94
C PHE A 90 -9.13 7.68 2.65
N PRO A 91 -9.82 7.40 1.51
CA PRO A 91 -10.25 6.05 1.12
C PRO A 91 -9.10 5.14 0.65
N LEU A 92 -8.18 4.80 1.55
CA LEU A 92 -6.97 4.05 1.21
C LEU A 92 -7.26 2.70 0.54
N ARG A 93 -8.24 1.94 1.07
CA ARG A 93 -8.64 0.64 0.50
C ARG A 93 -9.12 0.78 -0.94
N ASP A 94 -10.08 1.66 -1.18
CA ASP A 94 -10.71 1.82 -2.49
C ASP A 94 -9.71 2.38 -3.49
N TRP A 95 -8.94 3.40 -3.09
CA TRP A 95 -7.89 3.99 -3.92
C TRP A 95 -6.85 2.95 -4.36
N LEU A 96 -6.39 2.08 -3.45
CA LEU A 96 -5.47 0.98 -3.79
C LEU A 96 -6.11 -0.04 -4.72
N SER A 97 -7.37 -0.40 -4.48
CA SER A 97 -8.10 -1.36 -5.32
C SER A 97 -8.23 -0.84 -6.75
N GLU A 98 -8.52 0.45 -6.92
CA GLU A 98 -8.56 1.13 -8.21
C GLU A 98 -7.20 1.09 -8.95
N GLN A 99 -6.07 1.19 -8.24
CA GLN A 99 -4.73 1.08 -8.85
C GLN A 99 -4.46 -0.29 -9.49
N VAL A 100 -5.18 -1.34 -9.08
CA VAL A 100 -4.93 -2.73 -9.49
C VAL A 100 -6.17 -3.42 -10.04
N ALA A 101 -6.98 -2.67 -10.79
CA ALA A 101 -8.16 -3.18 -11.49
C ALA A 101 -9.17 -3.90 -10.57
N GLY A 102 -9.37 -3.37 -9.36
CA GLY A 102 -10.38 -3.85 -8.41
C GLY A 102 -9.95 -5.06 -7.59
N ALA A 103 -8.65 -5.37 -7.51
CA ALA A 103 -8.20 -6.48 -6.68
C ALA A 103 -8.54 -6.24 -5.18
N PRO A 104 -8.80 -7.31 -4.40
CA PRO A 104 -9.08 -7.18 -2.98
C PRO A 104 -7.92 -6.53 -2.22
N VAL A 105 -8.26 -5.63 -1.29
CA VAL A 105 -7.31 -4.93 -0.43
C VAL A 105 -7.68 -5.13 1.03
N ALA A 106 -6.73 -5.66 1.81
CA ALA A 106 -6.81 -5.73 3.27
C ALA A 106 -5.82 -4.74 3.90
N ILE A 107 -6.26 -4.05 4.95
CA ILE A 107 -5.43 -3.09 5.69
C ILE A 107 -5.42 -3.53 7.15
N GLU A 108 -4.22 -3.63 7.73
CA GLU A 108 -3.99 -3.93 9.13
C GLU A 108 -2.99 -2.91 9.71
N ASN A 109 -3.00 -2.77 11.04
CA ASN A 109 -1.99 -1.97 11.73
C ASN A 109 -0.64 -2.69 11.70
N ASP A 110 0.46 -1.95 11.56
CA ASP A 110 1.83 -2.50 11.53
C ASP A 110 2.32 -3.06 12.87
N GLY A 111 1.60 -2.80 13.97
CA GLY A 111 1.86 -3.36 15.31
C GLY A 111 1.09 -4.63 15.66
N ASN A 112 0.27 -5.19 14.75
CA ASN A 112 -0.44 -6.47 14.95
C ASN A 112 0.31 -7.67 14.35
#